data_AF-A0A923JPJ5-F1
#
_entry.id   AF-A0A923JPJ5-F1
#
_cell.length_a   1.000
_cell.length_b   1.000
_cell.length_c   1.000
_cell.angle_alpha   90.00
_cell.angle_beta   90.00
_cell.angle_gamma   90.00
#
_symmetry.space_group_name_H-M   'P 1'
#
loop_
_entity.id
_entity.type
_entity.pdbx_description
1 polymer ?
#
loop_
_entity_poly.entity_id
_entity_poly.type
_entity_poly.pdbx_seq_one_letter_code
_entity_poly.pdbx_strand_id
1 'polypeptide(L)'
;MITSRLRTLRDHIRWAVSRFHGEDLFFGHGTDNAWDEARQLVLGALHLPWEIADSYLDCRLEDEELVHVQRLLRRRIDERIPTAYLLGEAWFCGMSFIVDERVLIPRSPIGELIEKRFEPWLGQEPARILDLCTGSGCIGIACAYEFPEAEVVLADLSFEALEVANQNIERHGVDERVFTVQGDGFDGLPGQRFDLIVSNPPYVDAEDFADMPQEYQHEPELGLACGDDGLNLVRRMLAEAADHLTDKGLLIVEVGNSQVHVEALYPEVDFAWLDFERGGHGVFMLSAEQCRQHQALFVSRV
;
A
#
# COMPACT_ATOMS: atom_id res chain seq x y z
N MET A 1 -2.19 4.06 38.75
CA MET A 1 -3.05 5.10 38.16
C MET A 1 -2.17 6.10 37.46
N ILE A 2 -2.32 6.27 36.14
CA ILE A 2 -1.65 7.34 35.43
C ILE A 2 -2.40 8.63 35.78
N THR A 3 -1.82 9.50 36.61
CA THR A 3 -2.42 10.78 36.99
C THR A 3 -2.17 11.81 35.89
N SER A 4 -2.85 11.66 34.76
CA SER A 4 -2.81 12.65 33.68
C SER A 4 -3.72 13.83 34.00
N ARG A 5 -3.27 15.04 33.65
CA ARG A 5 -4.08 16.26 33.71
C ARG A 5 -4.87 16.51 32.42
N LEU A 6 -4.63 15.73 31.37
CA LEU A 6 -5.33 15.80 30.10
C LEU A 6 -6.75 15.25 30.29
N ARG A 7 -7.76 16.02 29.90
CA ARG A 7 -9.18 15.67 30.16
C ARG A 7 -9.97 15.39 28.89
N THR A 8 -9.64 16.04 27.78
CA THR A 8 -10.41 15.95 26.52
C THR A 8 -9.63 15.28 25.40
N LEU A 9 -10.30 14.97 24.30
CA LEU A 9 -9.64 14.50 23.07
C LEU A 9 -8.63 15.55 22.58
N ARG A 10 -9.04 16.83 22.57
CA ARG A 10 -8.19 17.97 22.19
C ARG A 10 -6.92 18.06 23.04
N ASP A 11 -7.03 17.82 24.34
CA ASP A 11 -5.87 17.81 25.24
C ASP A 11 -4.87 16.73 24.83
N HIS A 12 -5.34 15.53 24.54
CA HIS A 12 -4.51 14.39 24.15
C HIS A 12 -3.87 14.59 22.79
N ILE A 13 -4.62 15.07 21.78
CA ILE A 13 -4.10 15.36 20.44
C ILE A 13 -3.00 16.42 20.53
N ARG A 14 -3.27 17.57 21.14
CA ARG A 14 -2.28 18.66 21.28
C ARG A 14 -1.04 18.21 22.05
N TRP A 15 -1.23 17.43 23.13
CA TRP A 15 -0.10 16.87 23.89
C TRP A 15 0.72 15.89 23.04
N ALA A 16 0.07 14.99 22.31
CA ALA A 16 0.71 14.03 21.43
C ALA A 16 1.56 14.74 20.37
N VAL A 17 1.03 15.76 19.69
CA VAL A 17 1.80 16.57 18.73
C VAL A 17 3.06 17.17 19.36
N SER A 18 2.96 17.70 20.58
CA SER A 18 4.11 18.26 21.30
C SER A 18 5.17 17.21 21.59
N ARG A 19 4.75 15.96 21.88
CA ARG A 19 5.66 14.84 22.12
C ARG A 19 6.25 14.29 20.83
N PHE A 20 5.45 14.19 19.78
CA PHE A 20 5.89 13.68 18.48
C PHE A 20 6.99 14.56 17.89
N HIS A 21 6.83 15.89 17.94
CA HIS A 21 7.90 16.81 17.57
C HIS A 21 9.08 16.77 18.54
N GLY A 22 8.82 16.61 19.84
CA GLY A 22 9.89 16.58 20.85
C GLY A 22 10.79 15.35 20.79
N GLU A 23 10.32 14.26 20.18
CA GLU A 23 11.06 13.00 19.99
C GLU A 23 11.45 12.77 18.53
N ASP A 24 11.26 13.78 17.66
CA ASP A 24 11.57 13.75 16.23
C ASP A 24 11.02 12.48 15.55
N LEU A 25 9.72 12.22 15.73
CA LEU A 25 9.04 11.10 15.08
C LEU A 25 8.91 11.34 13.58
N PHE A 26 8.98 10.28 12.79
CA PHE A 26 8.78 10.33 11.34
C PHE A 26 7.33 10.01 10.95
N PHE A 27 6.85 10.65 9.88
CA PHE A 27 5.50 10.47 9.34
C PHE A 27 5.58 10.13 7.85
N GLY A 28 5.06 8.96 7.47
CA GLY A 28 5.01 8.49 6.07
C GLY A 28 4.17 7.22 5.86
N HIS A 29 3.40 6.82 6.87
CA HIS A 29 2.63 5.57 6.91
C HIS A 29 1.12 5.86 6.85
N GLY A 30 0.73 6.82 6.00
CA GLY A 30 -0.65 7.27 5.82
C GLY A 30 -0.91 8.74 6.22
N THR A 31 -0.01 9.36 6.98
CA THR A 31 0.00 10.81 7.27
C THR A 31 1.42 11.35 7.13
N ASP A 32 1.55 12.65 6.87
CA ASP A 32 2.83 13.33 6.62
C ASP A 32 3.21 14.34 7.73
N ASN A 33 2.38 14.46 8.77
CA ASN A 33 2.59 15.42 9.83
C ASN A 33 2.05 14.95 11.20
N ALA A 34 2.64 15.50 12.26
CA ALA A 34 2.32 15.12 13.64
C ALA A 34 0.88 15.44 14.05
N TRP A 35 0.30 16.53 13.52
CA TRP A 35 -1.07 16.92 13.86
C TRP A 35 -2.04 15.85 13.38
N ASP A 36 -1.86 15.43 12.13
CA ASP A 36 -2.78 14.50 11.56
C ASP A 36 -2.61 13.12 12.19
N GLU A 37 -1.38 12.63 12.33
CA GLU A 37 -1.16 11.33 12.97
C GLU A 37 -1.66 11.28 14.42
N ALA A 38 -1.43 12.35 15.21
CA ALA A 38 -1.89 12.42 16.60
C ALA A 38 -3.41 12.39 16.70
N ARG A 39 -4.11 13.09 15.79
CA ARG A 39 -5.57 13.04 15.71
C ARG A 39 -6.04 11.63 15.36
N GLN A 40 -5.30 10.92 14.50
CA GLN A 40 -5.73 9.63 13.96
C GLN A 40 -5.62 8.59 15.05
N LEU A 41 -4.48 8.60 15.74
CA LEU A 41 -4.22 7.70 16.85
C LEU A 41 -5.21 7.92 18.01
N VAL A 42 -5.48 9.17 18.40
CA VAL A 42 -6.39 9.46 19.52
C VAL A 42 -7.85 9.12 19.18
N LEU A 43 -8.32 9.45 17.98
CA LEU A 43 -9.70 9.16 17.57
C LEU A 43 -9.89 7.67 17.27
N GLY A 44 -8.96 7.06 16.54
CA GLY A 44 -8.99 5.63 16.19
C GLY A 44 -8.91 4.73 17.43
N ALA A 45 -8.14 5.12 18.44
CA ALA A 45 -8.10 4.42 19.74
C ALA A 45 -9.48 4.33 20.43
N LEU A 46 -10.42 5.19 20.06
CA LEU A 46 -11.78 5.22 20.59
C LEU A 46 -12.82 4.80 19.56
N HIS A 47 -12.39 4.25 18.42
CA HIS A 47 -13.24 3.89 17.29
C HIS A 47 -14.08 5.07 16.78
N LEU A 48 -13.56 6.29 16.92
CA LEU A 48 -14.18 7.50 16.39
C LEU A 48 -13.69 7.75 14.97
N PRO A 49 -14.57 8.19 14.05
CA PRO A 49 -14.15 8.52 12.70
C PRO A 49 -13.16 9.69 12.72
N TRP A 50 -12.30 9.76 11.72
CA TRP A 50 -11.37 10.88 11.55
C TRP A 50 -12.09 12.24 11.43
N GLU A 51 -13.17 12.24 10.64
CA GLU A 51 -14.03 13.39 10.35
C GLU A 51 -15.10 13.57 11.43
N ILE A 52 -14.69 13.99 12.64
CA ILE A 52 -15.62 14.46 13.67
C ILE A 52 -15.69 15.98 13.69
N ALA A 53 -16.87 16.52 14.03
CA ALA A 53 -17.03 17.95 14.27
C ALA A 53 -16.19 18.39 15.48
N ASP A 54 -15.49 19.52 15.33
CA ASP A 54 -14.52 20.01 16.33
C ASP A 54 -15.07 20.18 17.75
N SER A 55 -16.38 20.37 17.91
CA SER A 55 -17.02 20.44 19.22
C SER A 55 -16.89 19.15 20.03
N TYR A 56 -16.81 17.99 19.35
CA TYR A 56 -16.60 16.71 20.01
C TYR A 56 -15.18 16.56 20.54
N LEU A 57 -14.21 17.32 20.03
CA LEU A 57 -12.83 17.28 20.56
C LEU A 57 -12.75 17.80 22.01
N ASP A 58 -13.76 18.55 22.47
CA ASP A 58 -13.87 19.03 23.84
C ASP A 58 -14.59 18.04 24.78
N CYS A 59 -15.04 16.89 24.25
CA CYS A 59 -15.57 15.78 25.07
C CYS A 59 -14.47 15.18 25.95
N ARG A 60 -14.89 14.74 27.14
CA ARG A 60 -14.01 14.09 28.11
C ARG A 60 -13.95 12.59 27.88
N LEU A 61 -12.82 12.00 28.23
CA LEU A 61 -12.62 10.56 28.19
C LEU A 61 -13.00 9.93 29.53
N GLU A 62 -13.61 8.75 29.48
CA GLU A 62 -13.76 7.85 30.61
C GLU A 62 -12.39 7.29 31.04
N ASP A 63 -12.31 6.75 32.25
CA ASP A 63 -11.03 6.29 32.83
C ASP A 63 -10.40 5.15 31.99
N GLU A 64 -11.21 4.27 31.40
CA GLU A 64 -10.71 3.19 30.53
C GLU A 64 -10.19 3.70 29.19
N GLU A 65 -10.91 4.63 28.56
CA GLU A 65 -10.53 5.32 27.32
C GLU A 65 -9.20 6.06 27.50
N LEU A 66 -9.06 6.76 28.62
CA LEU A 66 -7.85 7.48 29.00
C LEU A 66 -6.63 6.55 29.07
N VAL A 67 -6.79 5.40 29.74
CA VAL A 67 -5.71 4.40 29.86
C VAL A 67 -5.35 3.82 28.51
N HIS A 68 -6.35 3.52 27.68
CA HIS A 68 -6.14 2.95 26.34
C HIS A 68 -5.40 3.93 25.41
N VAL A 69 -5.90 5.16 25.28
CA VAL A 69 -5.27 6.22 24.45
C VAL A 69 -3.83 6.48 24.90
N GLN A 70 -3.59 6.62 26.20
CA GLN A 70 -2.24 6.88 26.70
C GLN A 70 -1.28 5.71 26.49
N ARG A 71 -1.78 4.47 26.52
CA ARG A 71 -0.97 3.30 26.19
C ARG A 71 -0.52 3.35 24.73
N LEU A 72 -1.44 3.60 23.79
CA LEU A 72 -1.10 3.68 22.38
C LEU A 72 -0.18 4.85 22.06
N LEU A 73 -0.43 6.03 22.64
CA LEU A 73 0.45 7.19 22.50
C LEU A 73 1.88 6.89 22.98
N ARG A 74 2.03 6.19 24.12
CA ARG A 74 3.36 5.79 24.60
C ARG A 74 4.05 4.83 23.64
N ARG A 75 3.34 3.83 23.12
CA ARG A 75 3.92 2.93 22.11
C ARG A 75 4.36 3.68 20.86
N ARG A 76 3.54 4.61 20.35
CA ARG A 76 3.91 5.46 19.20
C ARG A 76 5.17 6.28 19.48
N ILE A 77 5.31 6.81 20.69
CA ILE A 77 6.42 7.68 21.08
C ILE A 77 7.71 6.87 21.37
N ASP A 78 7.59 5.86 22.24
CA ASP A 78 8.74 5.15 22.81
C ASP A 78 9.20 4.00 21.89
N GLU A 79 8.26 3.30 21.24
CA GLU A 79 8.53 2.15 20.36
C GLU A 79 8.55 2.54 18.88
N ARG A 80 8.09 3.76 18.54
CA ARG A 80 7.97 4.28 17.16
C ARG A 80 7.14 3.41 16.22
N ILE A 81 6.18 2.66 16.77
CA ILE A 81 5.27 1.84 15.96
C ILE A 81 4.32 2.76 15.17
N PRO A 82 4.20 2.61 13.85
CA PRO A 82 3.26 3.38 13.04
C PRO A 82 1.82 3.33 13.58
N THR A 83 1.10 4.44 13.46
CA THR A 83 -0.29 4.54 13.94
C THR A 83 -1.20 3.49 13.33
N ALA A 84 -1.02 3.16 12.04
CA ALA A 84 -1.82 2.14 11.39
C ALA A 84 -1.73 0.76 12.08
N TYR A 85 -0.53 0.33 12.46
CA TYR A 85 -0.33 -0.93 13.20
C TYR A 85 -0.82 -0.86 14.65
N LEU A 86 -0.72 0.31 15.29
CA LEU A 86 -1.29 0.50 16.63
C LEU A 86 -2.82 0.38 16.65
N LEU A 87 -3.47 0.81 15.57
CA LEU A 87 -4.93 0.74 15.39
C LEU A 87 -5.38 -0.56 14.71
N GLY A 88 -4.48 -1.27 14.03
CA GLY A 88 -4.80 -2.44 13.20
C GLY A 88 -5.54 -2.08 11.91
N GLU A 89 -5.50 -0.81 11.48
CA GLU A 89 -6.20 -0.34 10.28
C GLU A 89 -5.46 0.80 9.55
N ALA A 90 -5.61 0.82 8.22
CA ALA A 90 -5.12 1.86 7.33
C ALA A 90 -6.19 2.22 6.29
N TRP A 91 -6.07 3.40 5.67
CA TRP A 91 -7.01 3.87 4.66
C TRP A 91 -6.38 3.90 3.28
N PHE A 92 -7.11 3.43 2.26
CA PHE A 92 -6.70 3.45 0.86
C PHE A 92 -7.93 3.58 -0.04
N CYS A 93 -7.90 4.46 -1.04
CA CYS A 93 -9.06 4.76 -1.91
C CYS A 93 -10.37 5.00 -1.14
N GLY A 94 -10.31 5.73 0.00
CA GLY A 94 -11.48 6.00 0.83
C GLY A 94 -12.04 4.78 1.58
N MET A 95 -11.34 3.65 1.60
CA MET A 95 -11.72 2.41 2.27
C MET A 95 -10.74 2.07 3.39
N SER A 96 -11.25 1.45 4.45
CA SER A 96 -10.45 0.99 5.59
C SER A 96 -10.03 -0.47 5.43
N PHE A 97 -8.74 -0.76 5.53
CA PHE A 97 -8.16 -2.09 5.47
C PHE A 97 -7.55 -2.49 6.81
N ILE A 98 -7.72 -3.75 7.20
CA ILE A 98 -6.97 -4.40 8.28
C ILE A 98 -5.50 -4.47 7.87
N VAL A 99 -4.62 -4.05 8.76
CA VAL A 99 -3.16 -4.12 8.58
C VAL A 99 -2.48 -4.48 9.90
N ASP A 100 -1.37 -5.20 9.79
CA ASP A 100 -0.43 -5.48 10.88
C ASP A 100 0.98 -5.68 10.31
N GLU A 101 1.96 -6.02 11.15
CA GLU A 101 3.37 -6.15 10.77
C GLU A 101 3.65 -7.16 9.65
N ARG A 102 2.67 -7.98 9.24
CA ARG A 102 2.81 -8.95 8.14
C ARG A 102 2.67 -8.30 6.76
N VAL A 103 2.15 -7.07 6.67
CA VAL A 103 1.87 -6.38 5.40
C VAL A 103 2.33 -4.92 5.42
N LEU A 104 2.70 -4.41 4.25
CA LEU A 104 3.01 -2.99 4.06
C LEU A 104 1.78 -2.11 4.34
N ILE A 105 1.98 -0.94 4.95
CA ILE A 105 0.90 0.02 5.18
C ILE A 105 0.51 0.67 3.84
N PRO A 106 -0.76 0.56 3.40
CA PRO A 106 -1.24 1.09 2.12
C PRO A 106 -0.93 2.57 1.89
N ARG A 107 -0.24 2.88 0.79
CA ARG A 107 0.15 4.25 0.41
C ARG A 107 0.50 4.43 -1.08
N SER A 108 0.03 3.52 -1.95
CA SER A 108 0.40 3.52 -3.37
C SER A 108 -0.27 4.66 -4.15
N PRO A 109 0.45 5.43 -4.99
CA PRO A 109 -0.15 6.36 -5.95
C PRO A 109 -1.10 5.70 -6.96
N ILE A 110 -1.04 4.38 -7.15
CA ILE A 110 -1.98 3.62 -8.01
C ILE A 110 -3.44 3.87 -7.58
N GLY A 111 -3.69 4.25 -6.32
CA GLY A 111 -5.03 4.62 -5.87
C GLY A 111 -5.70 5.72 -6.71
N GLU A 112 -4.95 6.70 -7.22
CA GLU A 112 -5.50 7.71 -8.14
C GLU A 112 -5.87 7.12 -9.51
N LEU A 113 -5.12 6.12 -9.99
CA LEU A 113 -5.46 5.42 -11.24
C LEU A 113 -6.73 4.62 -11.08
N ILE A 114 -6.91 3.97 -9.93
CA ILE A 114 -8.11 3.21 -9.59
C ILE A 114 -9.33 4.14 -9.61
N GLU A 115 -9.27 5.27 -8.89
CA GLU A 115 -10.35 6.27 -8.86
C GLU A 115 -10.68 6.84 -10.26
N LYS A 116 -9.67 6.96 -11.13
CA LYS A 116 -9.82 7.39 -12.53
C LYS A 116 -10.07 6.22 -13.49
N ARG A 117 -10.31 5.01 -12.99
CA ARG A 117 -10.56 3.77 -13.74
C ARG A 117 -9.51 3.49 -14.82
N PHE A 118 -8.26 3.89 -14.57
CA PHE A 118 -7.10 3.78 -15.47
C PHE A 118 -7.33 4.38 -16.86
N GLU A 119 -8.16 5.42 -16.96
CA GLU A 119 -8.32 6.20 -18.19
C GLU A 119 -7.08 7.08 -18.46
N PRO A 120 -6.66 7.26 -19.74
CA PRO A 120 -7.30 6.80 -20.96
C PRO A 120 -6.81 5.43 -21.47
N TRP A 121 -6.06 4.69 -20.66
CA TRP A 121 -5.33 3.49 -21.11
C TRP A 121 -6.23 2.26 -21.22
N LEU A 122 -7.15 2.06 -20.26
CA LEU A 122 -8.14 0.98 -20.34
C LEU A 122 -9.22 1.33 -21.38
N GLY A 123 -9.16 0.69 -22.55
CA GLY A 123 -10.18 0.89 -23.59
C GLY A 123 -11.53 0.23 -23.33
N GLN A 124 -11.62 -0.65 -22.33
CA GLN A 124 -12.84 -1.33 -21.88
C GLN A 124 -12.70 -1.75 -20.42
N GLU A 125 -13.82 -1.98 -19.73
CA GLU A 125 -13.79 -2.52 -18.37
C GLU A 125 -13.11 -3.92 -18.36
N PRO A 126 -12.15 -4.16 -17.45
CA PRO A 126 -11.45 -5.43 -17.36
C PRO A 126 -12.39 -6.49 -16.78
N ALA A 127 -12.38 -7.70 -17.36
CA ALA A 127 -13.09 -8.83 -16.80
C ALA A 127 -12.24 -9.56 -15.75
N ARG A 128 -10.91 -9.54 -15.91
CA ARG A 128 -9.96 -10.16 -14.98
C ARG A 128 -8.83 -9.20 -14.63
N ILE A 129 -8.61 -9.01 -13.33
CA ILE A 129 -7.56 -8.16 -12.78
C ILE A 129 -6.62 -9.02 -11.93
N LEU A 130 -5.32 -8.79 -12.04
CA LEU A 130 -4.31 -9.33 -11.13
C LEU A 130 -3.70 -8.17 -10.34
N ASP A 131 -3.71 -8.30 -9.01
CA ASP A 131 -2.89 -7.51 -8.10
C ASP A 131 -1.71 -8.38 -7.63
N LEU A 132 -0.54 -8.13 -8.19
CA LEU A 132 0.69 -8.89 -7.90
C LEU A 132 1.49 -8.18 -6.80
N CYS A 133 1.98 -8.94 -5.82
CA CYS A 133 2.55 -8.42 -4.57
C CYS A 133 1.49 -7.67 -3.75
N THR A 134 0.33 -8.31 -3.58
CA THR A 134 -0.90 -7.69 -3.07
C THR A 134 -0.81 -7.21 -1.62
N GLY A 135 0.08 -7.78 -0.81
CA GLY A 135 0.20 -7.47 0.61
C GLY A 135 -1.14 -7.61 1.34
N SER A 136 -1.68 -6.49 1.81
CA SER A 136 -2.98 -6.45 2.51
C SER A 136 -4.20 -6.64 1.59
N GLY A 137 -4.01 -6.71 0.28
CA GLY A 137 -5.10 -6.77 -0.70
C GLY A 137 -5.68 -5.41 -1.11
N CYS A 138 -5.12 -4.30 -0.62
CA CYS A 138 -5.76 -2.99 -0.75
C CYS A 138 -5.94 -2.52 -2.20
N ILE A 139 -4.95 -2.74 -3.08
CA ILE A 139 -5.00 -2.34 -4.49
C ILE A 139 -6.06 -3.17 -5.21
N GLY A 140 -5.96 -4.50 -5.17
CA GLY A 140 -6.90 -5.38 -5.86
C GLY A 140 -8.35 -5.28 -5.34
N ILE A 141 -8.55 -5.13 -4.03
CA ILE A 141 -9.90 -4.90 -3.47
C ILE A 141 -10.43 -3.54 -3.93
N ALA A 142 -9.61 -2.48 -3.96
CA ALA A 142 -10.04 -1.19 -4.50
C ALA A 142 -10.42 -1.29 -5.99
N CYS A 143 -9.65 -2.03 -6.79
CA CYS A 143 -10.03 -2.36 -8.16
C CYS A 143 -11.38 -3.10 -8.23
N ALA A 144 -11.65 -4.03 -7.31
CA ALA A 144 -12.92 -4.73 -7.26
C ALA A 144 -14.10 -3.77 -7.02
N TYR A 145 -13.94 -2.74 -6.18
CA TYR A 145 -14.99 -1.72 -5.98
C TYR A 145 -15.26 -0.91 -7.24
N GLU A 146 -14.21 -0.49 -7.95
CA GLU A 146 -14.33 0.30 -9.18
C GLU A 146 -14.82 -0.51 -10.39
N PHE A 147 -14.55 -1.82 -10.40
CA PHE A 147 -14.98 -2.76 -11.44
C PHE A 147 -15.83 -3.90 -10.83
N PRO A 148 -17.14 -3.67 -10.57
CA PRO A 148 -17.99 -4.63 -9.86
C PRO A 148 -18.13 -6.00 -10.53
N GLU A 149 -17.98 -6.05 -11.85
CA GLU A 149 -18.10 -7.28 -12.66
C GLU A 149 -16.76 -8.00 -12.86
N ALA A 150 -15.64 -7.42 -12.42
CA ALA A 150 -14.32 -8.01 -12.58
C ALA A 150 -14.08 -9.11 -11.53
N GLU A 151 -13.48 -10.21 -11.98
CA GLU A 151 -12.79 -11.16 -11.12
C GLU A 151 -11.39 -10.62 -10.81
N VAL A 152 -11.03 -10.58 -9.53
CA VAL A 152 -9.72 -10.08 -9.07
C VAL A 152 -8.94 -11.20 -8.41
N VAL A 153 -7.69 -11.38 -8.84
CA VAL A 153 -6.75 -12.29 -8.21
C VAL A 153 -5.72 -11.46 -7.45
N LEU A 154 -5.57 -11.75 -6.16
CA LEU A 154 -4.57 -11.17 -5.26
C LEU A 154 -3.43 -12.18 -5.12
N ALA A 155 -2.25 -11.86 -5.65
CA ALA A 155 -1.11 -12.76 -5.63
C ALA A 155 0.01 -12.23 -4.72
N ASP A 156 0.54 -13.10 -3.86
CA ASP A 156 1.67 -12.76 -2.98
C ASP A 156 2.55 -13.98 -2.69
N LEU A 157 3.82 -13.73 -2.40
CA LEU A 157 4.77 -14.74 -1.94
C LEU A 157 4.46 -15.15 -0.50
N SER A 158 4.10 -14.17 0.33
CA SER A 158 3.89 -14.34 1.76
C SER A 158 2.51 -14.92 2.06
N PHE A 159 2.50 -16.15 2.57
CA PHE A 159 1.26 -16.76 3.08
C PHE A 159 0.63 -15.90 4.20
N GLU A 160 1.46 -15.30 5.05
CA GLU A 160 1.02 -14.44 6.15
C GLU A 160 0.37 -13.13 5.64
N ALA A 161 0.87 -12.57 4.54
CA ALA A 161 0.22 -11.43 3.88
C ALA A 161 -1.14 -11.83 3.30
N LEU A 162 -1.22 -13.00 2.65
CA LEU A 162 -2.49 -13.51 2.12
C LEU A 162 -3.52 -13.79 3.21
N GLU A 163 -3.13 -14.14 4.43
CA GLU A 163 -4.08 -14.21 5.56
C GLU A 163 -4.69 -12.84 5.86
N VAL A 164 -3.91 -11.76 5.85
CA VAL A 164 -4.42 -10.39 6.01
C VAL A 164 -5.31 -10.01 4.82
N ALA A 165 -4.90 -10.31 3.60
CA ALA A 165 -5.70 -10.07 2.40
C ALA A 165 -7.06 -10.79 2.47
N ASN A 166 -7.10 -12.05 2.91
CA ASN A 166 -8.34 -12.79 3.09
C ASN A 166 -9.26 -12.17 4.17
N GLN A 167 -8.70 -11.66 5.27
CA GLN A 167 -9.49 -10.90 6.26
C GLN A 167 -10.09 -9.63 5.65
N ASN A 168 -9.35 -8.94 4.77
CA ASN A 168 -9.86 -7.77 4.06
C ASN A 168 -10.93 -8.14 3.02
N ILE A 169 -10.78 -9.25 2.29
CA ILE A 169 -11.82 -9.77 1.40
C ILE A 169 -13.12 -9.99 2.16
N GLU A 170 -13.06 -10.65 3.33
CA GLU A 170 -14.22 -10.88 4.19
C GLU A 170 -14.81 -9.57 4.73
N ARG A 171 -13.96 -8.66 5.25
CA ARG A 171 -14.38 -7.33 5.74
C ARG A 171 -15.16 -6.53 4.71
N HIS A 172 -14.77 -6.63 3.44
CA HIS A 172 -15.38 -5.91 2.33
C HIS A 172 -16.52 -6.68 1.64
N GLY A 173 -16.74 -7.96 1.98
CA GLY A 173 -17.80 -8.78 1.39
C GLY A 173 -17.64 -8.99 -0.13
N VAL A 174 -16.39 -9.17 -0.58
CA VAL A 174 -16.04 -9.34 -2.00
C VAL A 174 -15.53 -10.75 -2.32
N ASP A 175 -15.78 -11.71 -1.43
CA ASP A 175 -15.31 -13.11 -1.49
C ASP A 175 -15.88 -13.92 -2.69
N GLU A 176 -16.96 -13.45 -3.31
CA GLU A 176 -17.52 -14.09 -4.52
C GLU A 176 -16.66 -13.87 -5.78
N ARG A 177 -15.76 -12.88 -5.78
CA ARG A 177 -15.02 -12.47 -6.99
C ARG A 177 -13.57 -12.03 -6.76
N VAL A 178 -13.12 -11.97 -5.50
CA VAL A 178 -11.74 -11.65 -5.15
C VAL A 178 -11.10 -12.88 -4.51
N PHE A 179 -10.01 -13.37 -5.08
CA PHE A 179 -9.38 -14.63 -4.68
C PHE A 179 -7.90 -14.45 -4.42
N THR A 180 -7.38 -15.12 -3.38
CA THR A 180 -5.94 -15.12 -3.07
C THR A 180 -5.22 -16.30 -3.74
N VAL A 181 -4.00 -16.05 -4.22
CA VAL A 181 -3.11 -17.06 -4.78
C VAL A 181 -1.70 -16.86 -4.22
N GLN A 182 -1.09 -17.92 -3.71
CA GLN A 182 0.31 -17.87 -3.29
C GLN A 182 1.26 -18.16 -4.46
N GLY A 183 2.29 -17.36 -4.63
CA GLY A 183 3.33 -17.58 -5.65
C GLY A 183 4.48 -16.59 -5.57
N ASP A 184 5.66 -17.00 -6.04
CA ASP A 184 6.78 -16.09 -6.29
C ASP A 184 6.61 -15.46 -7.68
N GLY A 185 6.20 -14.20 -7.73
CA GLY A 185 5.80 -13.56 -8.99
C GLY A 185 4.65 -14.32 -9.65
N PHE A 186 4.85 -14.77 -10.89
CA PHE A 186 3.80 -15.43 -11.68
C PHE A 186 3.70 -16.96 -11.47
N ASP A 187 4.57 -17.56 -10.64
CA ASP A 187 4.64 -19.03 -10.47
C ASP A 187 3.32 -19.68 -10.05
N GLY A 188 2.48 -18.96 -9.29
CA GLY A 188 1.15 -19.41 -8.83
C GLY A 188 0.04 -19.30 -9.88
N LEU A 189 0.32 -18.75 -11.07
CA LEU A 189 -0.68 -18.33 -12.05
C LEU A 189 -0.57 -19.03 -13.42
N PRO A 190 -0.23 -20.34 -13.51
CA PRO A 190 0.07 -20.97 -14.79
C PRO A 190 -1.14 -20.93 -15.74
N GLY A 191 -0.92 -20.38 -16.94
CA GLY A 191 -1.93 -20.28 -18.00
C GLY A 191 -3.03 -19.25 -17.74
N GLN A 192 -2.97 -18.49 -16.64
CA GLN A 192 -3.92 -17.41 -16.36
C GLN A 192 -3.54 -16.16 -17.14
N ARG A 193 -4.55 -15.48 -17.70
CA ARG A 193 -4.40 -14.20 -18.39
C ARG A 193 -5.35 -13.13 -17.84
N PHE A 194 -4.89 -11.90 -17.82
CA PHE A 194 -5.56 -10.76 -17.20
C PHE A 194 -5.65 -9.57 -18.16
N ASP A 195 -6.74 -8.81 -18.04
CA ASP A 195 -6.95 -7.56 -18.78
C ASP A 195 -6.20 -6.41 -18.12
N LEU A 196 -5.96 -6.51 -16.81
CA LEU A 196 -5.18 -5.55 -16.05
C LEU A 196 -4.29 -6.31 -15.06
N ILE A 197 -3.00 -6.02 -15.07
CA ILE A 197 -2.05 -6.42 -14.04
C ILE A 197 -1.58 -5.14 -13.37
N VAL A 198 -1.85 -5.00 -12.07
CA VAL A 198 -1.34 -3.93 -11.21
C VAL A 198 -0.37 -4.55 -10.21
N SER A 199 0.68 -3.82 -9.87
CA SER A 199 1.63 -4.29 -8.87
C SER A 199 2.35 -3.14 -8.21
N ASN A 200 2.50 -3.23 -6.89
CA ASN A 200 3.41 -2.42 -6.10
C ASN A 200 4.47 -3.36 -5.48
N PRO A 201 5.43 -3.86 -6.28
CA PRO A 201 6.44 -4.79 -5.81
C PRO A 201 7.42 -4.10 -4.85
N PRO A 202 8.19 -4.85 -4.03
CA PRO A 202 9.33 -4.27 -3.32
C PRO A 202 10.33 -3.71 -4.34
N TYR A 203 10.72 -2.45 -4.17
CA TYR A 203 11.61 -1.73 -5.09
C TYR A 203 12.71 -0.91 -4.40
N VAL A 204 12.78 -0.95 -3.07
CA VAL A 204 13.78 -0.20 -2.29
C VAL A 204 15.10 -0.97 -2.35
N ASP A 205 16.20 -0.27 -2.66
CA ASP A 205 17.53 -0.86 -2.58
C ASP A 205 18.02 -0.95 -1.12
N ALA A 206 19.06 -1.75 -0.89
CA ALA A 206 19.55 -2.01 0.46
C ALA A 206 20.20 -0.79 1.14
N GLU A 207 20.73 0.18 0.37
CA GLU A 207 21.33 1.40 0.93
C GLU A 207 20.23 2.35 1.40
N ASP A 208 19.21 2.60 0.56
CA ASP A 208 18.04 3.41 0.89
C ASP A 208 17.28 2.84 2.10
N PHE A 209 17.12 1.51 2.18
CA PHE A 209 16.46 0.85 3.31
C PHE A 209 17.23 1.03 4.63
N ALA A 210 18.57 1.00 4.59
CA ALA A 210 19.40 1.17 5.78
C ALA A 210 19.32 2.58 6.39
N ASP A 211 19.05 3.58 5.56
CA ASP A 211 18.90 4.98 5.97
C ASP A 211 17.45 5.35 6.35
N MET A 212 16.51 4.41 6.26
CA MET A 212 15.11 4.68 6.59
C MET A 212 14.90 5.00 8.09
N PRO A 213 13.96 5.92 8.40
CA PRO A 213 13.52 6.18 9.76
C PRO A 213 13.11 4.90 10.52
N GLN A 214 13.31 4.89 11.84
CA GLN A 214 13.05 3.73 12.70
C GLN A 214 11.60 3.20 12.57
N GLU A 215 10.63 4.06 12.26
CA GLU A 215 9.25 3.69 11.98
C GLU A 215 9.12 2.62 10.86
N TYR A 216 9.93 2.69 9.80
CA TYR A 216 9.90 1.72 8.69
C TYR A 216 10.45 0.34 9.07
N GLN A 217 11.21 0.23 10.16
CA GLN A 217 11.72 -1.06 10.65
C GLN A 217 10.60 -1.97 11.20
N HIS A 218 9.39 -1.42 11.39
CA HIS A 218 8.20 -2.18 11.78
C HIS A 218 7.46 -2.78 10.57
N GLU A 219 7.75 -2.33 9.35
CA GLU A 219 7.18 -2.90 8.13
C GLU A 219 7.99 -4.14 7.69
N PRO A 220 7.36 -5.10 6.98
CA PRO A 220 8.06 -6.31 6.57
C PRO A 220 9.15 -6.00 5.53
N GLU A 221 10.39 -6.43 5.81
CA GLU A 221 11.54 -6.24 4.92
C GLU A 221 11.29 -6.78 3.50
N LEU A 222 10.59 -7.92 3.40
CA LEU A 222 10.19 -8.54 2.14
C LEU A 222 9.32 -7.62 1.25
N GLY A 223 8.55 -6.72 1.88
CA GLY A 223 7.70 -5.75 1.19
C GLY A 223 8.42 -4.46 0.79
N LEU A 224 9.69 -4.29 1.19
CA LEU A 224 10.48 -3.08 0.92
C LEU A 224 11.70 -3.38 0.04
N ALA A 225 12.54 -4.34 0.43
CA ALA A 225 13.85 -4.54 -0.17
C ALA A 225 13.84 -5.53 -1.36
N CYS A 226 14.51 -5.18 -2.47
CA CYS A 226 14.62 -6.08 -3.63
C CYS A 226 16.00 -6.09 -4.31
N GLY A 227 16.99 -6.73 -3.70
CA GLY A 227 18.33 -6.87 -4.28
C GLY A 227 19.14 -5.57 -4.29
N ASP A 228 20.28 -5.58 -4.98
CA ASP A 228 21.24 -4.48 -4.94
C ASP A 228 20.75 -3.19 -5.63
N ASP A 229 19.81 -3.30 -6.58
CA ASP A 229 19.26 -2.16 -7.34
C ASP A 229 17.74 -2.02 -7.25
N GLY A 230 17.07 -2.81 -6.40
CA GLY A 230 15.61 -2.79 -6.26
C GLY A 230 14.83 -3.43 -7.42
N LEU A 231 15.48 -3.95 -8.47
CA LEU A 231 14.80 -4.35 -9.71
C LEU A 231 14.68 -5.84 -9.96
N ASN A 232 15.16 -6.71 -9.06
CA ASN A 232 15.17 -8.16 -9.29
C ASN A 232 13.78 -8.71 -9.65
N LEU A 233 12.75 -8.32 -8.90
CA LEU A 233 11.38 -8.75 -9.19
C LEU A 233 10.81 -8.06 -10.43
N VAL A 234 11.08 -6.76 -10.61
CA VAL A 234 10.63 -6.00 -11.78
C VAL A 234 11.17 -6.59 -13.09
N ARG A 235 12.44 -7.03 -13.12
CA ARG A 235 13.04 -7.71 -14.29
C ARG A 235 12.28 -8.98 -14.65
N ARG A 236 12.03 -9.84 -13.66
CA ARG A 236 11.24 -11.08 -13.84
C ARG A 236 9.82 -10.77 -14.29
N MET A 237 9.17 -9.81 -13.64
CA MET A 237 7.82 -9.38 -13.99
C MET A 237 7.72 -8.92 -15.45
N LEU A 238 8.64 -8.07 -15.91
CA LEU A 238 8.66 -7.61 -17.30
C LEU A 238 8.91 -8.76 -18.30
N ALA A 239 9.76 -9.73 -17.94
CA ALA A 239 10.04 -10.89 -18.78
C ALA A 239 8.83 -11.82 -18.95
N GLU A 240 7.97 -11.91 -17.92
CA GLU A 240 6.86 -12.87 -17.85
C GLU A 240 5.48 -12.24 -18.14
N ALA A 241 5.32 -10.91 -17.97
CA ALA A 241 4.01 -10.24 -18.07
C ALA A 241 3.28 -10.49 -19.40
N ALA A 242 4.01 -10.57 -20.51
CA ALA A 242 3.45 -10.85 -21.83
C ALA A 242 2.67 -12.19 -21.90
N ASP A 243 3.08 -13.18 -21.11
CA ASP A 243 2.44 -14.50 -21.04
C ASP A 243 1.17 -14.49 -20.18
N HIS A 244 1.03 -13.47 -19.31
CA HIS A 244 -0.10 -13.30 -18.39
C HIS A 244 -1.06 -12.16 -18.78
N LEU A 245 -0.79 -11.42 -19.84
CA LEU A 245 -1.71 -10.40 -20.36
C LEU A 245 -2.62 -10.97 -21.46
N THR A 246 -3.87 -10.50 -21.51
CA THR A 246 -4.72 -10.65 -22.70
C THR A 246 -4.23 -9.75 -23.82
N ASP A 247 -4.79 -9.89 -25.03
CA ASP A 247 -4.31 -9.15 -26.21
C ASP A 247 -4.37 -7.63 -26.07
N LYS A 248 -5.30 -7.14 -25.26
CA LYS A 248 -5.49 -5.72 -24.97
C LYS A 248 -5.18 -5.38 -23.51
N GLY A 249 -4.48 -6.27 -22.81
CA GLY A 249 -4.21 -6.09 -21.40
C GLY A 249 -3.24 -4.94 -21.13
N LEU A 250 -3.23 -4.47 -19.89
CA LEU A 250 -2.30 -3.45 -19.40
C LEU A 250 -1.51 -3.96 -18.21
N LEU A 251 -0.24 -3.56 -18.16
CA LEU A 251 0.63 -3.72 -17.00
C LEU A 251 0.88 -2.34 -16.39
N ILE A 252 0.61 -2.20 -15.09
CA ILE A 252 0.91 -1.02 -14.27
C ILE A 252 1.81 -1.48 -13.13
N VAL A 253 2.97 -0.86 -12.98
CA VAL A 253 3.93 -1.20 -11.92
C VAL A 253 4.47 0.06 -11.28
N GLU A 254 4.43 0.10 -9.95
CA GLU A 254 5.12 1.10 -9.14
C GLU A 254 6.55 0.65 -8.83
N VAL A 255 7.52 1.53 -9.10
CA VAL A 255 8.95 1.34 -8.78
C VAL A 255 9.54 2.54 -8.02
N GLY A 256 8.73 3.56 -7.71
CA GLY A 256 9.15 4.72 -6.93
C GLY A 256 10.45 5.36 -7.43
N ASN A 257 11.43 5.51 -6.54
CA ASN A 257 12.74 6.08 -6.85
C ASN A 257 13.54 5.27 -7.88
N SER A 258 13.24 3.98 -8.02
CA SER A 258 13.94 3.07 -8.94
C SER A 258 13.55 3.29 -10.41
N GLN A 259 12.70 4.28 -10.71
CA GLN A 259 12.41 4.75 -12.08
C GLN A 259 13.70 4.99 -12.88
N VAL A 260 14.68 5.70 -12.32
CA VAL A 260 15.94 6.01 -13.02
C VAL A 260 16.73 4.75 -13.37
N HIS A 261 16.64 3.71 -12.53
CA HIS A 261 17.27 2.42 -12.78
C HIS A 261 16.53 1.65 -13.88
N VAL A 262 15.19 1.70 -13.92
CA VAL A 262 14.40 1.11 -15.01
C VAL A 262 14.72 1.77 -16.35
N GLU A 263 14.75 3.10 -16.40
CA GLU A 263 15.08 3.87 -17.62
C GLU A 263 16.50 3.56 -18.11
N ALA A 264 17.47 3.50 -17.20
CA ALA A 264 18.86 3.17 -17.53
C ALA A 264 19.02 1.71 -17.99
N LEU A 265 18.25 0.79 -17.41
CA LEU A 265 18.29 -0.62 -17.73
C LEU A 265 17.60 -0.94 -19.05
N TYR A 266 16.58 -0.19 -19.44
CA TYR A 266 15.75 -0.42 -20.63
C TYR A 266 15.59 0.82 -21.51
N PRO A 267 16.68 1.43 -22.01
CA PRO A 267 16.62 2.64 -22.83
C PRO A 267 15.92 2.43 -24.19
N GLU A 268 15.71 1.17 -24.60
CA GLU A 268 15.02 0.80 -25.84
C GLU A 268 13.49 0.72 -25.71
N VAL A 269 12.95 0.84 -24.49
CA VAL A 269 11.52 0.69 -24.22
C VAL A 269 10.93 2.04 -23.89
N ASP A 270 9.87 2.40 -24.61
CA ASP A 270 9.12 3.64 -24.38
C ASP A 270 8.10 3.41 -23.25
N PHE A 271 8.55 3.50 -22.00
CA PHE A 271 7.69 3.41 -20.83
C PHE A 271 6.81 4.65 -20.73
N ALA A 272 5.49 4.44 -20.55
CA ALA A 272 4.59 5.53 -20.20
C ALA A 272 4.63 5.76 -18.69
N TRP A 273 5.48 6.69 -18.25
CA TRP A 273 5.53 7.14 -16.86
C TRP A 273 4.30 8.00 -16.54
N LEU A 274 3.62 7.69 -15.44
CA LEU A 274 2.35 8.29 -15.05
C LEU A 274 2.55 9.38 -14.00
N ASP A 275 1.82 10.48 -14.15
CA ASP A 275 1.83 11.63 -13.23
C ASP A 275 0.60 11.62 -12.30
N PHE A 276 0.78 12.12 -11.09
CA PHE A 276 -0.21 12.07 -10.00
C PHE A 276 -0.49 13.45 -9.41
N GLU A 277 -1.76 13.74 -9.07
CA GLU A 277 -2.14 15.03 -8.50
C GLU A 277 -1.90 15.11 -7.00
N ARG A 278 -1.95 13.97 -6.30
CA ARG A 278 -1.78 13.84 -4.84
C ARG A 278 -0.36 13.43 -4.45
N GLY A 279 0.56 13.41 -5.41
CA GLY A 279 1.95 13.03 -5.23
C GLY A 279 2.20 11.53 -5.40
N GLY A 280 3.48 11.16 -5.34
CA GLY A 280 3.97 9.85 -5.79
C GLY A 280 4.53 9.92 -7.22
N HIS A 281 5.45 9.01 -7.53
CA HIS A 281 6.14 8.93 -8.82
C HIS A 281 6.60 7.50 -9.07
N GLY A 282 7.21 7.27 -10.24
CA GLY A 282 7.79 5.98 -10.58
C GLY A 282 6.75 4.90 -10.86
N VAL A 283 5.55 5.27 -11.33
CA VAL A 283 4.58 4.29 -11.85
C VAL A 283 4.65 4.31 -13.37
N PHE A 284 4.91 3.17 -14.00
CA PHE A 284 4.85 3.04 -15.45
C PHE A 284 3.66 2.22 -15.91
N MET A 285 3.25 2.46 -17.15
CA MET A 285 2.28 1.64 -17.89
C MET A 285 2.94 1.04 -19.14
N LEU A 286 2.68 -0.24 -19.39
CA LEU A 286 2.94 -0.91 -20.65
C LEU A 286 1.69 -1.62 -21.15
N SER A 287 1.41 -1.50 -22.44
CA SER A 287 0.40 -2.33 -23.10
C SER A 287 0.90 -3.77 -23.29
N ALA A 288 -0.03 -4.71 -23.43
CA ALA A 288 0.31 -6.10 -23.77
C ALA A 288 1.07 -6.22 -25.11
N GLU A 289 0.83 -5.30 -26.06
CA GLU A 289 1.59 -5.23 -27.31
C GLU A 289 3.06 -4.88 -27.04
N GLN A 290 3.32 -3.83 -26.24
CA GLN A 290 4.68 -3.46 -25.85
C GLN A 290 5.37 -4.57 -25.04
N CYS A 291 4.65 -5.19 -24.09
CA CYS A 291 5.20 -6.30 -23.31
C CYS A 291 5.68 -7.45 -24.22
N ARG A 292 4.89 -7.82 -25.24
CA ARG A 292 5.27 -8.87 -26.21
C ARG A 292 6.36 -8.42 -27.17
N GLN A 293 6.31 -7.18 -27.66
CA GLN A 293 7.31 -6.62 -28.56
C GLN A 293 8.70 -6.63 -27.91
N HIS A 294 8.77 -6.34 -26.62
CA HIS A 294 10.02 -6.23 -25.86
C HIS A 294 10.33 -7.48 -25.01
N GLN A 295 9.52 -8.54 -25.04
CA GLN A 295 9.68 -9.71 -24.16
C GLN A 295 11.07 -10.34 -24.26
N ALA A 296 11.59 -10.53 -25.48
CA ALA A 296 12.92 -11.11 -25.68
C ALA A 296 14.04 -10.23 -25.07
N LEU A 297 13.86 -8.90 -25.08
CA LEU A 297 14.77 -7.96 -24.43
C LEU A 297 14.70 -8.11 -22.91
N PHE A 298 13.49 -8.15 -22.34
CA PHE A 298 13.27 -8.31 -20.91
C PHE A 298 13.89 -9.62 -20.39
N VAL A 299 13.62 -10.75 -21.07
CA VAL A 299 14.19 -12.07 -20.74
C VAL A 299 15.72 -12.06 -20.76
N SER A 300 16.35 -11.28 -21.65
CA SER A 300 17.82 -11.20 -21.73
C SER A 300 18.48 -10.42 -20.59
N ARG A 301 17.70 -9.74 -19.73
CA ARG A 301 18.14 -8.84 -18.66
C ARG A 301 17.63 -9.23 -17.26
N VAL A 302 17.05 -10.43 -17.14
CA VAL A 302 16.79 -11.12 -15.87
C VAL A 302 18.11 -11.71 -15.37
#